data_AF-A0A257AE80-F1
#
_entry.id   AF-A0A257AE80-F1
#
_cell.length_a   1.000
_cell.length_b   1.000
_cell.length_c   1.000
_cell.angle_alpha   90.00
_cell.angle_beta   90.00
_cell.angle_gamma   90.00
#
_symmetry.space_group_name_H-M   'P 1'
#
loop_
_entity.id
_entity.type
_entity.pdbx_description
1 polymer ?
#
loop_
_entity_poly.entity_id
_entity_poly.type
_entity_poly.pdbx_seq_one_letter_code
_entity_poly.pdbx_strand_id
1 'polypeptide(L)'
;MLEIFLLGLLAGFLAGVVLLYRKVAVPLKEEKKKIEEKKRSLSVLYGKITEQFAPFMKNYPYNPKKFRFIGSPIDGVQFEEDRIIFVEFKTANSKLSNEEKKIKKLVEDKKVEWMDFEIKWE
;
A
#
# COMPACT_ATOMS: atom_id res chain seq x y z
N MET A 1 -21.49 -57.35 0.46
CA MET A 1 -20.06 -56.96 0.34
C MET A 1 -19.85 -55.77 -0.59
N LEU A 2 -20.40 -55.76 -1.81
CA LEU A 2 -20.24 -54.64 -2.76
C LEU A 2 -20.75 -53.29 -2.23
N GLU A 3 -21.90 -53.27 -1.55
CA GLU A 3 -22.48 -52.04 -1.00
C GLU A 3 -21.59 -51.39 0.08
N ILE A 4 -21.01 -52.21 0.96
CA ILE A 4 -20.09 -51.74 2.01
C ILE A 4 -18.84 -51.12 1.37
N PHE A 5 -18.34 -51.73 0.29
CA PHE A 5 -17.20 -51.21 -0.46
C PHE A 5 -17.52 -49.87 -1.16
N LEU A 6 -18.69 -49.75 -1.79
CA LEU A 6 -19.14 -48.50 -2.42
C LEU A 6 -19.33 -47.37 -1.40
N LEU A 7 -19.87 -47.67 -0.21
CA LEU A 7 -19.99 -46.71 0.88
C LEU A 7 -18.62 -46.23 1.38
N GLY A 8 -17.65 -47.13 1.48
CA GLY A 8 -16.27 -46.79 1.85
C GLY A 8 -15.59 -45.85 0.83
N LEU A 9 -15.75 -46.13 -0.48
CA LEU A 9 -15.24 -45.26 -1.54
C LEU A 9 -15.88 -43.88 -1.53
N LEU A 10 -17.20 -43.81 -1.35
CA LEU A 10 -17.92 -42.55 -1.25
C LEU A 10 -17.45 -41.72 -0.04
N ALA A 11 -17.31 -42.36 1.12
CA ALA A 11 -16.81 -41.69 2.32
C ALA A 11 -15.38 -41.19 2.14
N GLY A 12 -14.50 -41.98 1.52
CA GLY A 12 -13.12 -41.59 1.20
C GLY A 12 -13.05 -40.42 0.21
N PHE A 13 -13.88 -40.45 -0.83
CA PHE A 13 -13.98 -39.36 -1.79
C PHE A 13 -14.46 -38.06 -1.14
N LEU A 14 -15.53 -38.13 -0.33
CA LEU A 14 -16.04 -36.97 0.42
C LEU A 14 -14.99 -36.41 1.39
N ALA A 15 -14.28 -37.28 2.12
CA ALA A 15 -13.19 -36.86 2.99
C ALA A 15 -12.06 -36.19 2.20
N GLY A 16 -11.68 -36.73 1.04
CA GLY A 16 -10.69 -36.14 0.15
C GLY A 16 -11.09 -34.74 -0.35
N VAL A 17 -12.34 -34.57 -0.78
CA VAL A 17 -12.88 -33.27 -1.20
C VAL A 17 -12.85 -32.26 -0.04
N VAL A 18 -13.25 -32.68 1.16
CA VAL A 18 -13.21 -31.82 2.36
C VAL A 18 -11.77 -31.40 2.70
N LEU A 19 -10.81 -32.33 2.63
CA LEU A 19 -9.40 -32.04 2.89
C LEU A 19 -8.81 -31.07 1.84
N LEU A 20 -9.12 -31.26 0.56
CA LEU A 20 -8.71 -30.35 -0.52
C LEU A 20 -9.30 -28.96 -0.33
N TYR A 21 -10.60 -28.87 -0.02
CA TYR A 21 -11.26 -27.59 0.25
C TYR A 21 -10.59 -26.85 1.42
N ARG A 22 -10.28 -27.55 2.51
CA ARG A 22 -9.62 -26.95 3.68
C ARG A 22 -8.18 -26.52 3.38
N LYS A 23 -7.42 -27.29 2.60
CA LYS A 23 -6.02 -26.97 2.27
C LYS A 23 -5.87 -25.86 1.23
N VAL A 24 -6.85 -25.68 0.33
CA VAL A 24 -6.72 -24.75 -0.80
C VAL A 24 -7.67 -23.56 -0.69
N ALA A 25 -8.98 -23.80 -0.54
CA ALA A 25 -9.97 -22.73 -0.62
C ALA A 25 -9.96 -21.80 0.61
N VAL A 26 -9.73 -22.36 1.80
CA VAL A 26 -9.66 -21.59 3.05
C VAL A 26 -8.48 -20.59 3.06
N PRO A 27 -7.21 -20.99 2.83
CA PRO A 27 -6.09 -20.05 2.87
C PRO A 27 -6.19 -18.97 1.78
N LEU A 28 -6.63 -19.32 0.57
CA LEU A 28 -6.86 -18.34 -0.51
C LEU A 28 -7.91 -17.30 -0.11
N LYS A 29 -8.99 -17.72 0.56
CA LYS A 29 -10.03 -16.81 1.03
C LYS A 29 -9.51 -15.89 2.14
N GLU A 30 -8.70 -16.41 3.05
CA GLU A 30 -8.06 -15.60 4.10
C GLU A 30 -7.05 -14.60 3.54
N GLU A 31 -6.23 -15.02 2.58
CA GLU A 31 -5.27 -14.14 1.91
C GLU A 31 -5.98 -13.03 1.15
N LYS A 32 -7.00 -13.38 0.35
CA LYS A 32 -7.84 -12.40 -0.33
C LYS A 32 -8.46 -11.40 0.64
N LYS A 33 -9.02 -11.88 1.76
CA LYS A 33 -9.60 -11.03 2.81
C LYS A 33 -8.56 -10.10 3.42
N LYS A 34 -7.36 -10.59 3.73
CA LYS A 34 -6.25 -9.75 4.25
C LYS A 34 -5.84 -8.67 3.25
N ILE A 35 -5.79 -8.99 1.96
CA ILE A 35 -5.47 -8.02 0.90
C ILE A 35 -6.56 -6.96 0.81
N GLU A 36 -7.83 -7.35 0.83
CA GLU A 36 -8.97 -6.43 0.78
C GLU A 36 -9.02 -5.53 2.03
N GLU A 37 -8.77 -6.07 3.22
CA GLU A 37 -8.68 -5.32 4.47
C GLU A 37 -7.54 -4.30 4.42
N LYS A 38 -6.36 -4.67 3.91
CA LYS A 38 -5.24 -3.75 3.69
C LYS A 38 -5.58 -2.65 2.69
N LYS A 39 -6.24 -2.98 1.57
CA LYS A 39 -6.68 -1.97 0.58
C LYS A 39 -7.68 -0.99 1.19
N ARG A 40 -8.64 -1.51 1.95
CA ARG A 40 -9.64 -0.69 2.64
C ARG A 40 -8.99 0.21 3.69
N SER A 41 -8.05 -0.31 4.48
CA SER A 41 -7.35 0.49 5.49
C SER A 41 -6.52 1.61 4.86
N LEU A 42 -5.85 1.35 3.73
CA LEU A 42 -5.13 2.36 2.96
C LEU A 42 -6.08 3.43 2.42
N SER A 43 -7.20 3.06 1.80
CA SER A 43 -8.19 4.03 1.30
C SER A 43 -8.76 4.91 2.41
N VAL A 44 -9.05 4.35 3.58
CA VAL A 44 -9.51 5.10 4.74
C VAL A 44 -8.42 6.02 5.27
N LEU A 45 -7.16 5.56 5.31
CA LEU A 45 -6.01 6.37 5.71
C LEU A 45 -5.82 7.55 4.76
N TYR A 46 -5.85 7.33 3.43
CA TYR A 46 -5.77 8.40 2.43
C TYR A 46 -6.94 9.38 2.52
N GLY A 47 -8.15 8.90 2.83
CA GLY A 47 -9.30 9.77 3.09
C GLY A 47 -9.07 10.67 4.31
N LYS A 48 -8.66 10.09 5.44
CA LYS A 48 -8.34 10.82 6.67
C LYS A 48 -7.19 11.82 6.49
N ILE A 49 -6.15 11.44 5.76
CA ILE A 49 -5.05 12.33 5.38
C ILE A 49 -5.62 13.48 4.56
N THR A 50 -6.37 13.19 3.48
CA THR A 50 -6.96 14.25 2.66
C THR A 50 -7.84 15.20 3.47
N GLU A 51 -8.62 14.70 4.42
CA GLU A 51 -9.44 15.51 5.33
C GLU A 51 -8.60 16.35 6.31
N GLN A 52 -7.56 15.78 6.91
CA GLN A 52 -6.65 16.48 7.82
C GLN A 52 -5.79 17.52 7.11
N PHE A 53 -5.42 17.25 5.85
CA PHE A 53 -4.63 18.13 5.02
C PHE A 53 -5.47 19.15 4.24
N ALA A 54 -6.79 18.94 4.08
CA ALA A 54 -7.68 19.84 3.35
C ALA A 54 -7.61 21.32 3.79
N PRO A 55 -7.48 21.66 5.08
CA PRO A 55 -7.26 23.04 5.52
C PRO A 55 -5.96 23.64 4.97
N PHE A 56 -4.89 22.84 4.89
CA PHE A 56 -3.60 23.25 4.34
C PHE A 56 -3.63 23.33 2.81
N MET A 57 -4.43 22.49 2.14
CA MET A 57 -4.58 22.50 0.68
C MET A 57 -5.20 23.80 0.14
N LYS A 58 -5.92 24.57 0.97
CA LYS A 58 -6.48 25.87 0.55
C LYS A 58 -5.41 26.89 0.13
N ASN A 59 -4.25 26.85 0.79
CA ASN A 59 -3.12 27.74 0.53
C ASN A 59 -1.95 27.02 -0.14
N TYR A 60 -2.16 25.78 -0.58
CA TYR A 60 -1.12 25.01 -1.24
C TYR A 60 -0.86 25.60 -2.64
N PRO A 61 0.38 25.96 -2.99
CA PRO A 61 0.66 26.76 -4.18
C PRO A 61 0.56 25.98 -5.50
N TYR A 62 0.38 24.65 -5.44
CA TYR A 62 0.34 23.76 -6.61
C TYR A 62 -0.99 23.03 -6.73
N ASN A 63 -1.21 22.35 -7.86
CA ASN A 63 -2.41 21.55 -8.07
C ASN A 63 -2.40 20.31 -7.14
N PRO A 64 -3.33 20.23 -6.16
CA PRO A 64 -3.43 19.10 -5.23
C PRO A 64 -3.59 17.73 -5.91
N LYS A 65 -4.19 17.70 -7.11
CA LYS A 65 -4.42 16.45 -7.85
C LYS A 65 -3.13 15.83 -8.39
N LYS A 66 -2.08 16.65 -8.55
CA LYS A 66 -0.75 16.22 -8.98
C LYS A 66 0.18 15.93 -7.77
N PHE A 67 -0.32 16.06 -6.54
CA PHE A 67 0.37 15.65 -5.33
C PHE A 67 0.22 14.14 -5.07
N ARG A 68 1.26 13.49 -4.56
CA ARG A 68 1.25 12.09 -4.10
C ARG A 68 1.79 12.01 -2.69
N PHE A 69 0.94 11.58 -1.76
CA PHE A 69 1.33 11.34 -0.39
C PHE A 69 2.11 10.02 -0.27
N ILE A 70 3.26 10.07 0.41
CA ILE A 70 4.17 8.93 0.65
C ILE A 70 4.21 8.59 2.15
N GLY A 71 4.24 9.60 3.03
CA GLY A 71 4.23 9.42 4.48
C GLY A 71 5.59 9.64 5.15
N SER A 72 6.13 8.63 5.82
CA SER A 72 7.47 8.76 6.45
C SER A 72 8.56 8.31 5.46
N PRO A 73 9.72 8.99 5.38
CA PRO A 73 10.19 10.13 6.18
C PRO A 73 9.91 11.54 5.59
N ILE A 74 9.11 11.65 4.52
CA ILE A 74 8.67 12.91 3.89
C ILE A 74 7.21 12.77 3.46
N ASP A 75 6.37 13.74 3.81
CA ASP A 75 4.91 13.64 3.59
C ASP A 75 4.52 13.27 2.15
N GLY A 76 5.15 13.86 1.13
CA GLY A 76 4.90 13.45 -0.25
C GLY A 76 5.70 14.16 -1.34
N VAL A 77 5.25 13.96 -2.57
CA VAL A 77 5.88 14.46 -3.79
C VAL A 77 4.84 15.15 -4.68
N GLN A 78 5.16 16.35 -5.13
CA GLN A 78 4.40 17.11 -6.12
C GLN A 78 5.03 16.97 -7.49
N PHE A 79 4.21 16.59 -8.48
CA PHE A 79 4.63 16.45 -9.87
C PHE A 79 4.16 17.67 -10.67
N GLU A 80 5.10 18.49 -11.12
CA GLU A 80 4.86 19.56 -12.09
C GLU A 80 5.37 19.15 -13.47
N GLU A 81 5.11 19.97 -14.48
CA GLU A 81 5.50 19.68 -15.87
C GLU A 81 7.02 19.74 -16.07
N ASP A 82 7.73 20.54 -15.27
CA ASP A 82 9.15 20.83 -15.40
C ASP A 82 10.00 20.32 -14.21
N ARG A 83 9.35 19.86 -13.12
CA ARG A 83 10.06 19.48 -11.89
C ARG A 83 9.26 18.54 -10.99
N ILE A 84 10.00 17.82 -10.17
CA ILE A 84 9.47 16.99 -9.08
C ILE A 84 9.88 17.64 -7.76
N ILE A 85 8.91 17.90 -6.88
CA ILE A 85 9.13 18.64 -5.63
C ILE A 85 8.81 17.71 -4.46
N PHE A 86 9.78 17.48 -3.57
CA PHE A 86 9.54 16.83 -2.28
C PHE A 86 8.91 17.84 -1.31
N VAL A 87 7.82 17.45 -0.67
CA VAL A 87 6.99 18.33 0.18
C VAL A 87 6.87 17.72 1.56
N GLU A 88 7.13 18.55 2.55
CA GLU A 88 6.92 18.27 3.97
C GLU A 88 6.03 19.39 4.52
N PHE A 89 4.88 19.04 5.07
CA PHE A 89 3.96 19.99 5.68
C PHE A 89 4.36 20.23 7.13
N LYS A 90 4.54 21.50 7.51
CA LYS A 90 4.78 21.90 8.89
C LYS A 90 3.63 22.75 9.40
N THR A 91 3.20 22.45 10.62
CA THR A 91 2.35 23.36 11.38
C THR A 91 3.23 24.40 12.08
N ALA A 92 2.88 25.69 11.92
CA ALA A 92 3.43 26.93 12.51
C ALA A 92 4.88 26.94 13.09
N ASN A 93 5.21 26.05 14.04
CA ASN A 93 6.49 26.01 14.77
C ASN A 93 7.22 24.66 14.72
N SER A 94 6.75 23.70 13.92
CA SER A 94 7.39 22.38 13.83
C SER A 94 8.68 22.47 13.00
N LYS A 95 9.78 22.00 13.58
CA LYS A 95 11.09 21.92 12.92
C LYS A 95 11.21 20.60 12.15
N LEU A 96 12.03 20.60 11.11
CA LEU A 96 12.38 19.37 10.42
C LEU A 96 13.08 18.40 11.39
N SER A 97 12.71 17.13 11.34
CA SER A 97 13.41 16.05 12.02
C SER A 97 14.84 15.90 11.45
N ASN A 98 15.70 15.19 12.16
CA ASN A 98 17.08 14.98 11.66
C ASN A 98 17.10 14.17 10.36
N GLU A 99 16.12 13.31 10.14
CA GLU A 99 15.98 12.53 8.91
C GLU A 99 15.46 13.40 7.75
N GLU A 100 14.40 14.18 7.98
CA GLU A 100 13.89 15.15 6.99
C GLU A 100 14.97 16.16 6.57
N LYS A 101 15.79 16.64 7.52
CA LYS A 101 16.94 17.52 7.21
C LYS A 101 17.96 16.86 6.31
N LYS A 102 18.28 15.58 6.55
CA LYS A 102 19.21 14.83 5.69
C LYS A 102 18.65 14.70 4.28
N ILE A 103 17.37 14.36 4.15
CA ILE A 103 16.70 14.23 2.84
C ILE A 103 16.65 15.57 2.13
N LYS A 104 16.25 16.64 2.82
CA LYS A 104 16.29 18.00 2.29
C LYS A 104 17.68 18.33 1.72
N LYS A 105 18.74 18.03 2.46
CA LYS A 105 20.11 18.24 2.00
C LYS A 105 20.45 17.40 0.76
N LEU A 106 20.02 16.14 0.68
CA LEU A 106 20.23 15.32 -0.51
C LEU A 106 19.55 15.93 -1.74
N VAL A 107 18.32 16.44 -1.59
CA VAL A 107 17.59 17.12 -2.68
C VAL A 107 18.27 18.43 -3.08
N GLU A 108 18.67 19.27 -2.11
CA GLU A 108 19.38 20.53 -2.35
C GLU A 108 20.76 20.30 -3.02
N ASP A 109 21.47 19.25 -2.62
CA ASP A 109 22.74 18.81 -3.21
C ASP A 109 22.55 18.11 -4.58
N LYS A 110 21.31 18.02 -5.12
CA LYS A 110 20.94 17.31 -6.36
C LYS A 110 21.31 15.82 -6.40
N LYS A 111 21.33 15.16 -5.23
CA LYS A 111 21.60 13.72 -5.07
C LYS A 111 20.29 12.92 -5.18
N VAL A 112 19.59 13.09 -6.30
CA VAL A 112 18.34 12.39 -6.62
C VAL A 112 18.55 11.65 -7.94
N GLU A 113 18.29 10.35 -7.95
CA GLU A 113 18.57 9.45 -9.07
C GLU A 113 17.29 8.74 -9.54
N TRP A 114 17.24 8.45 -10.85
CA TRP A 114 16.23 7.60 -11.44
C TRP A 114 16.78 6.19 -11.59
N MET A 115 16.04 5.18 -11.14
CA MET A 115 16.42 3.77 -11.28
C MET A 115 15.21 2.95 -11.72
N ASP A 116 15.34 2.30 -12.88
CA ASP A 116 14.38 1.30 -13.34
C ASP A 116 14.79 -0.08 -12.80
N PHE A 117 13.86 -0.79 -12.15
CA PHE A 117 14.08 -2.15 -11.67
C PHE A 117 12.99 -3.07 -12.23
N GLU A 118 13.36 -3.92 -13.17
CA GLU A 118 12.47 -4.90 -13.79
C GLU A 118 12.53 -6.24 -13.04
N ILE A 119 11.38 -6.71 -12.57
CA ILE A 119 11.26 -8.04 -11.97
C ILE A 119 10.93 -9.03 -13.10
N LYS A 120 11.83 -9.97 -13.36
CA LYS A 120 11.53 -11.14 -14.19
C LYS A 120 10.96 -12.23 -13.31
N TRP A 121 9.75 -12.66 -13.63
CA TRP A 121 9.14 -13.83 -13.00
C TRP A 121 9.60 -15.07 -13.78
N GLU A 122 10.15 -16.06 -13.08
CA GLU A 122 10.38 -17.41 -13.63
C GLU A 122 9.07 -18.23 -13.66
#